data_AF-A0A3D5M2X1-F1
#
_entry.id   AF-A0A3D5M2X1-F1
#
_cell.length_a   1.000
_cell.length_b   1.000
_cell.length_c   1.000
_cell.angle_alpha   90.00
_cell.angle_beta   90.00
_cell.angle_gamma   90.00
#
_symmetry.space_group_name_H-M   'P 1'
#
loop_
_entity.id
_entity.type
_entity.pdbx_description
1 polymer ?
#
loop_
_entity_poly.entity_id
_entity_poly.type
_entity_poly.pdbx_seq_one_letter_code
_entity_poly.pdbx_strand_id
1 'polypeptide(L)' 'DVADPIALLGFLFAGDVLNCANAGDVNDDEVLNIADPIALLSTLFSAGAPPPAPSVCGVDPTSGELCCNTGCSP' A
#
# COMPACT_ATOMS: atom_id res chain seq x y z
N ASP A 1 -5.51 8.33 -3.76
CA ASP A 1 -6.82 8.91 -4.13
C ASP A 1 -7.88 7.82 -4.00
N VAL A 2 -9.10 7.99 -4.55
CA VAL A 2 -10.12 6.92 -4.53
C VAL A 2 -9.85 5.80 -5.55
N ALA A 3 -9.03 6.05 -6.57
CA ALA A 3 -8.64 5.02 -7.52
C ALA A 3 -7.67 4.01 -6.89
N ASP A 4 -6.82 4.44 -5.95
CA ASP A 4 -5.88 3.57 -5.24
C ASP A 4 -6.55 2.39 -4.51
N PRO A 5 -7.55 2.57 -3.61
CA PRO A 5 -8.22 1.45 -2.97
C PRO A 5 -9.02 0.59 -3.96
N ILE A 6 -9.50 1.15 -5.08
CA ILE A 6 -10.16 0.36 -6.13
C ILE A 6 -9.15 -0.56 -6.82
N ALA A 7 -7.96 -0.06 -7.15
CA ALA A 7 -6.89 -0.85 -7.75
C ALA A 7 -6.42 -1.96 -6.79
N LEU A 8 -6.30 -1.67 -5.50
CA LEU A 8 -5.98 -2.68 -4.48
C LEU A 8 -7.04 -3.78 -4.40
N LEU A 9 -8.33 -3.42 -4.38
CA LEU A 9 -9.42 -4.40 -4.38
C LEU A 9 -9.45 -5.24 -5.67
N GLY A 10 -9.15 -4.62 -6.82
CA GLY A 10 -9.00 -5.33 -8.09
C GLY A 10 -7.85 -6.35 -8.06
N PHE A 11 -6.70 -5.97 -7.52
CA PHE A 11 -5.58 -6.89 -7.33
C PHE A 11 -5.95 -8.06 -6.39
N LEU A 12 -6.57 -7.77 -5.26
CA LEU A 12 -6.89 -8.78 -4.24
C LEU A 12 -7.98 -9.78 -4.66
N PHE A 13 -8.97 -9.35 -5.46
CA PHE A 13 -10.17 -10.15 -5.71
C PHE A 13 -10.53 -10.37 -7.18
N ALA A 14 -9.99 -9.56 -8.10
CA ALA A 14 -10.34 -9.63 -9.53
C ALA A 14 -9.19 -10.16 -10.40
N GLY A 15 -8.01 -10.39 -9.83
CA GLY A 15 -6.83 -10.85 -10.57
C GLY A 15 -6.17 -9.75 -11.40
N ASP A 16 -6.42 -8.48 -11.07
CA ASP A 16 -5.68 -7.35 -11.64
C ASP A 16 -4.21 -7.40 -11.20
N VAL A 17 -3.37 -6.60 -11.85
CA VAL A 17 -1.93 -6.53 -11.58
C VAL A 17 -1.60 -5.29 -10.76
N LEU A 18 -0.88 -5.49 -9.66
CA LEU A 18 -0.27 -4.42 -8.89
C LEU A 18 1.23 -4.32 -9.23
N ASN A 19 1.67 -3.13 -9.62
CA ASN A 19 3.06 -2.91 -10.05
C ASN A 19 4.04 -2.80 -8.87
N CYS A 20 3.54 -2.46 -7.69
CA CYS A 20 4.32 -2.46 -6.48
C CYS A 20 3.49 -2.93 -5.28
N ALA A 21 3.88 -4.05 -4.69
CA ALA A 21 3.22 -4.60 -3.52
C ALA A 21 3.47 -3.75 -2.27
N ASN A 22 4.70 -3.26 -2.10
CA ASN A 22 5.07 -2.38 -0.98
C ASN A 22 4.24 -1.08 -1.00
N ALA A 23 4.06 -0.44 -2.17
CA ALA A 23 3.20 0.74 -2.28
C ALA A 23 1.71 0.45 -2.01
N GLY A 24 1.31 -0.82 -2.06
CA GLY A 24 -0.03 -1.28 -1.72
C GLY A 24 -0.23 -1.62 -0.25
N ASP A 25 0.86 -1.72 0.53
CA ASP A 25 0.86 -1.89 1.97
C ASP A 25 0.69 -0.53 2.64
N VAL A 26 -0.56 -0.18 2.89
CA VAL A 26 -0.99 1.17 3.30
C VAL A 26 -0.85 1.33 4.80
N ASN A 27 -1.01 0.23 5.55
CA ASN A 27 -0.85 0.23 7.00
C ASN A 27 0.58 -0.15 7.45
N ASP A 28 1.50 -0.39 6.51
CA ASP A 28 2.94 -0.62 6.74
C ASP A 28 3.15 -1.80 7.70
N ASP A 29 2.41 -2.89 7.44
CA ASP A 29 2.45 -4.11 8.27
C ASP A 29 3.14 -5.30 7.58
N GLU A 30 3.73 -5.07 6.41
CA GLU A 30 4.37 -6.03 5.51
C GLU A 30 3.42 -7.10 4.95
N VAL A 31 2.09 -6.91 5.06
CA VAL A 31 1.08 -7.88 4.61
C VAL A 31 0.05 -7.23 3.71
N LEU A 32 0.22 -7.39 2.40
CA LEU A 32 -0.75 -6.90 1.42
C LEU A 32 -2.07 -7.69 1.47
N ASN A 33 -3.11 -7.11 2.07
CA ASN A 33 -4.41 -7.73 2.29
C ASN A 33 -5.58 -6.72 2.30
N ILE A 34 -6.78 -7.13 2.74
CA ILE A 34 -7.98 -6.27 2.75
C ILE A 34 -7.86 -5.07 3.71
N ALA A 35 -6.99 -5.14 4.71
CA ALA A 35 -6.73 -4.04 5.65
C ALA A 35 -6.22 -2.78 4.93
N ASP A 36 -5.45 -2.94 3.85
CA ASP A 36 -4.86 -1.83 3.08
C ASP A 36 -5.89 -0.90 2.43
N PRO A 37 -6.80 -1.39 1.55
CA PRO A 37 -7.82 -0.54 0.96
C PRO A 37 -8.78 0.00 2.03
N ILE A 38 -9.00 -0.71 3.14
CA ILE A 38 -9.81 -0.20 4.26
C ILE A 38 -9.13 0.99 4.94
N ALA A 39 -7.82 0.90 5.20
CA ALA A 39 -7.04 1.99 5.77
C ALA A 39 -7.08 3.22 4.85
N LEU A 40 -6.86 3.04 3.54
CA LEU A 40 -6.94 4.10 2.53
C LEU A 40 -8.33 4.77 2.52
N LEU A 41 -9.41 3.99 2.44
CA LEU A 41 -10.77 4.52 2.47
C LEU A 41 -11.09 5.25 3.78
N SER A 42 -10.59 4.76 4.91
CA SER A 42 -10.74 5.42 6.21
C SER A 42 -10.06 6.79 6.23
N THR A 43 -8.87 6.92 5.65
CA THR A 43 -8.17 8.22 5.54
C THR A 43 -8.91 9.21 4.64
N LEU A 44 -9.52 8.72 3.56
CA LEU A 44 -10.23 9.56 2.59
C LEU A 44 -11.58 10.05 3.09
N PHE A 45 -12.32 9.23 3.87
CA PHE A 45 -13.73 9.50 4.17
C PHE A 45 -14.09 9.55 5.66
N SER A 46 -13.23 9.06 6.54
CA SER A 46 -13.54 8.89 7.97
C SER A 46 -12.52 9.54 8.91
N ALA A 47 -11.67 10.43 8.39
CA ALA A 47 -10.58 11.06 9.14
C ALA A 47 -9.66 10.02 9.83
N GLY A 48 -9.46 8.86 9.19
CA GLY A 48 -8.49 7.86 9.62
C GLY A 48 -7.07 8.43 9.64
N ALA A 49 -6.20 7.82 10.45
CA ALA A 49 -4.80 8.21 10.51
C ALA A 49 -4.16 8.00 9.13
N PRO A 50 -3.50 9.02 8.55
CA PRO A 50 -2.84 8.87 7.26
C PRO A 50 -1.79 7.76 7.34
N PRO A 51 -1.46 7.11 6.21
CA PRO A 51 -0.40 6.12 6.15
C PRO A 51 0.91 6.71 6.70
N PRO A 52 1.79 5.88 7.29
CA PRO A 52 3.12 6.30 7.66
C PRO A 52 3.79 6.99 6.48
N ALA A 53 4.16 8.26 6.65
CA ALA A 53 4.87 8.99 5.62
C ALA A 53 6.36 8.61 5.70
N PRO A 54 7.02 8.32 4.57
CA PRO A 54 8.46 8.15 4.58
C PRO A 54 9.13 9.44 5.08
N SER A 55 10.11 9.29 5.95
CA SER A 55 10.80 10.40 6.62
C SER A 55 11.66 11.25 5.65
N VAL A 56 11.97 10.70 4.49
CA VAL A 56 12.64 11.34 3.35
C VAL A 56 12.12 10.69 2.07
N CYS A 57 12.04 11.44 0.96
CA CYS A 57 11.89 10.80 -0.35
C CYS A 57 13.11 9.88 -0.56
N GLY A 58 12.90 8.57 -0.55
CA GLY A 58 13.99 7.62 -0.49
C GLY A 58 13.50 6.18 -0.30
N VAL A 59 14.44 5.31 0.06
CA VAL A 59 14.17 3.90 0.37
C VAL A 59 13.28 3.84 1.61
N ASP A 60 12.32 2.93 1.56
CA ASP A 60 11.44 2.59 2.67
C ASP A 60 12.27 2.20 3.92
N PRO A 61 12.18 2.96 5.04
CA PRO A 61 12.94 2.65 6.26
C PRO A 61 12.43 1.41 6.99
N THR A 62 11.24 0.90 6.63
CA THR A 62 10.62 -0.31 7.16
C THR A 62 10.63 -1.44 6.14
N SER A 63 11.58 -1.42 5.18
CA SER A 63 11.63 -2.38 4.07
C SER A 63 11.54 -3.84 4.53
N GLY A 64 10.41 -4.47 4.21
CA GLY A 64 10.09 -5.86 4.50
C GLY A 64 10.20 -6.81 3.30
N GLU A 65 9.45 -7.91 3.33
CA GLU A 65 9.40 -8.91 2.25
C GLU A 65 8.61 -8.43 1.01
N LEU A 66 7.77 -7.41 1.15
CA LEU A 66 7.02 -6.82 0.04
C LEU A 66 7.93 -5.94 -0.83
N CYS A 67 7.86 -6.15 -2.15
CA CYS A 67 8.68 -5.42 -3.12
C CYS A 67 7.85 -4.70 -4.19
N CYS A 68 8.51 -3.74 -4.87
CA CYS A 68 8.07 -3.29 -6.18
C CYS A 68 8.68 -4.14 -7.32
N ASN A 69 7.95 -4.28 -8.44
CA ASN A 69 8.46 -4.99 -9.63
C ASN A 69 9.76 -4.41 -10.19
N THR A 70 10.08 -3.14 -9.89
CA THR A 70 11.29 -2.43 -10.35
C THR A 70 12.28 -2.10 -9.24
N GLY A 71 12.18 -2.75 -8.08
CA GLY A 71 13.14 -2.57 -7.00
C GLY A 71 12.72 -3.27 -5.73
N CYS A 72 13.30 -4.43 -5.47
CA CYS A 72 13.71 -4.78 -4.11
C CYS A 72 15.15 -4.29 -4.00
N SER A 73 15.43 -3.24 -3.23
CA SER A 73 16.76 -3.18 -2.60
C SER A 73 16.57 -3.74 -1.20
N PRO A 74 17.40 -4.70 -0.75
CA PRO A 74 17.55 -4.92 0.68
C PRO A 74 18.08 -3.66 1.37
#